data_AF-M2PNH2-F1
#
_entry.id   AF-M2PNH2-F1
#
_cell.length_a   1.000
_cell.length_b   1.000
_cell.length_c   1.000
_cell.angle_alpha   90.00
_cell.angle_beta   90.00
_cell.angle_gamma   90.00
#
_symmetry.space_group_name_H-M   'P 1'
#
loop_
_entity.id
_entity.type
_entity.pdbx_description
1 polymer ?
#
loop_
_entity_poly.entity_id
_entity_poly.type
_entity_poly.pdbx_seq_one_letter_code
_entity_poly.pdbx_strand_id
1 'polypeptide(L)'
;CAIFSTYDIVSAARLDDGGALSRSIQWTGFWERPIWLIPVHREGAIGHWTIVIADVPKATFYHFDSLANVSLWKSDVRRAFHLI
;
A
#
# COMPACT_ATOMS: atom_id res chain seq x y z
N CYS A 1 -2.71 -13.66 4.33
CA CYS A 1 -1.86 -12.61 3.75
C CYS A 1 -2.40 -12.26 2.38
N ALA A 2 -2.48 -10.97 2.05
CA ALA A 2 -2.83 -10.41 0.75
C ALA A 2 -1.68 -9.51 0.28
N ILE A 3 -1.41 -9.46 -1.02
CA ILE A 3 -0.46 -8.50 -1.59
C ILE A 3 -1.16 -7.66 -2.64
N PHE A 4 -1.11 -6.35 -2.45
CA PHE A 4 -1.64 -5.39 -3.41
C PHE A 4 -0.69 -5.26 -4.59
N SER A 5 -1.27 -5.09 -5.77
CA SER A 5 -0.51 -4.66 -6.94
C SER A 5 0.13 -3.30 -6.65
N THR A 6 1.30 -3.06 -7.25
CA THR A 6 1.98 -1.77 -7.19
C THR A 6 1.12 -0.62 -7.76
N TYR A 7 0.13 -0.95 -8.58
CA TYR A 7 -0.82 0.00 -9.15
C TYR A 7 -1.99 0.33 -8.22
N ASP A 8 -2.36 -0.57 -7.30
CA ASP A 8 -3.54 -0.41 -6.46
C ASP A 8 -3.43 0.82 -5.55
N ILE A 9 -2.23 1.07 -4.99
CA ILE A 9 -1.98 2.26 -4.16
C ILE A 9 -2.09 3.58 -4.95
N VAL A 10 -1.80 3.55 -6.26
CA VAL A 10 -1.94 4.71 -7.15
C VAL A 10 -3.42 4.95 -7.46
N SER A 11 -4.16 3.89 -7.76
CA SER A 11 -5.62 3.96 -7.97
C SER A 11 -6.35 4.45 -6.72
N ALA A 12 -5.98 3.95 -5.54
CA ALA A 12 -6.59 4.33 -4.27
C ALA A 12 -6.41 5.82 -3.91
N ALA A 13 -5.33 6.44 -4.39
CA ALA A 13 -5.08 7.86 -4.16
C ALA A 13 -5.84 8.79 -5.13
N ARG A 14 -6.51 8.25 -6.15
CA ARG A 14 -7.28 9.04 -7.12
C ARG A 14 -8.75 9.15 -6.67
N LEU A 15 -9.29 10.36 -6.79
CA LEU A 15 -10.72 10.63 -6.50
C LEU A 15 -11.66 9.95 -7.52
N ASP A 16 -11.20 9.77 -8.75
CA ASP A 16 -11.92 9.07 -9.81
C ASP A 16 -10.95 8.13 -10.53
N ASP A 17 -10.90 6.88 -10.08
CA ASP A 17 -10.11 5.82 -10.70
C ASP A 17 -10.90 4.99 -11.73
N GLY A 18 -12.15 5.39 -12.02
CA GLY A 18 -13.06 4.66 -12.91
C GLY A 18 -13.34 3.22 -12.44
N GLY A 19 -13.25 2.93 -11.14
CA GLY A 19 -13.43 1.62 -10.54
C GLY A 19 -12.27 0.65 -10.77
N ALA A 20 -11.08 1.15 -11.14
CA ALA A 20 -9.90 0.32 -11.40
C ALA A 20 -9.49 -0.51 -10.18
N LEU A 21 -9.44 0.11 -9.00
CA LEU A 21 -9.12 -0.56 -7.74
C LEU A 21 -10.15 -1.66 -7.43
N SER A 22 -11.44 -1.33 -7.53
CA SER A 22 -12.52 -2.30 -7.30
C SER A 22 -12.38 -3.52 -8.22
N ARG A 23 -12.16 -3.31 -9.53
CA ARG A 23 -11.95 -4.41 -10.48
C ARG A 23 -10.69 -5.24 -10.19
N SER A 24 -9.63 -4.62 -9.69
CA SER A 24 -8.38 -5.27 -9.30
C SER A 24 -8.60 -6.24 -8.13
N ILE A 25 -9.41 -5.83 -7.15
CA ILE A 25 -9.53 -6.53 -5.87
C ILE A 25 -10.80 -7.38 -5.73
N GLN A 26 -11.83 -7.17 -6.56
CA GLN A 26 -13.16 -7.80 -6.44
C GLN A 26 -13.16 -9.33 -6.30
N TRP A 27 -12.19 -10.03 -6.89
CA TRP A 27 -12.12 -11.51 -6.89
C TRP A 27 -11.02 -12.08 -5.98
N THR A 28 -10.28 -11.22 -5.28
CA THR A 28 -9.07 -11.63 -4.55
C THR A 28 -9.35 -12.00 -3.09
N GLY A 29 -10.51 -11.60 -2.56
CA GLY A 29 -10.82 -11.74 -1.14
C GLY A 29 -9.81 -11.00 -0.24
N PHE A 30 -9.17 -9.93 -0.72
CA PHE A 30 -8.16 -9.20 0.06
C PHE A 30 -8.67 -8.76 1.44
N TRP A 31 -9.92 -8.30 1.49
CA TRP A 31 -10.60 -7.88 2.71
C TRP A 31 -10.74 -8.99 3.77
N GLU A 32 -10.67 -10.26 3.36
CA GLU A 32 -10.74 -11.41 4.26
C GLU A 32 -9.37 -11.80 4.83
N ARG A 33 -8.28 -11.22 4.32
CA ARG A 33 -6.92 -11.53 4.77
C ARG A 33 -6.54 -10.59 5.92
N PRO A 34 -6.01 -11.09 7.04
CA PRO A 34 -5.70 -10.26 8.20
C PRO A 34 -4.42 -9.42 8.03
N ILE A 35 -3.53 -9.83 7.12
CA ILE A 35 -2.25 -9.17 6.86
C ILE A 35 -2.21 -8.73 5.40
N TRP A 36 -1.97 -7.45 5.16
CA TRP A 36 -1.85 -6.87 3.82
C TRP A 36 -0.44 -6.36 3.57
N LEU A 37 0.13 -6.77 2.45
CA LEU A 37 1.42 -6.34 1.93
C LEU A 37 1.17 -5.27 0.87
N ILE A 38 1.66 -4.06 1.11
CA ILE A 38 1.40 -2.89 0.28
C ILE A 38 2.75 -2.34 -0.22
N PRO A 39 3.17 -2.71 -1.44
CA PRO A 39 4.35 -2.12 -2.06
C PRO A 39 4.14 -0.61 -2.29
N VAL A 40 5.14 0.20 -1.95
CA VAL A 40 5.11 1.66 -2.12
C VAL A 40 6.31 2.09 -2.97
N HIS A 41 6.02 2.67 -4.13
CA HIS A 41 7.03 3.31 -4.98
C HIS A 41 7.19 4.78 -4.60
N ARG A 42 8.40 5.19 -4.26
CA ARG A 42 8.78 6.59 -4.09
C ARG A 42 9.40 7.09 -5.38
N GLU A 43 8.82 8.15 -5.93
CA GLU A 43 9.38 8.83 -7.10
C GLU A 43 10.65 9.61 -6.71
N GLY A 44 11.58 9.74 -7.65
CA GLY A 44 12.87 10.41 -7.46
C GLY A 44 13.81 10.14 -8.63
N ALA A 45 15.05 10.61 -8.55
CA ALA A 45 16.02 10.47 -9.66
C ALA A 45 16.31 9.01 -10.04
N ILE A 46 16.29 8.09 -9.07
CA ILE A 46 16.49 6.64 -9.28
C ILE A 46 15.21 5.85 -8.96
N GLY A 47 14.25 6.47 -8.25
CA GLY A 47 13.12 5.77 -7.64
C GLY A 47 13.55 4.88 -6.47
N HIS A 48 12.61 4.54 -5.58
CA HIS A 48 12.87 3.62 -4.48
C HIS A 48 11.63 2.83 -4.08
N TRP A 49 11.80 1.54 -3.80
CA TRP A 49 10.71 0.66 -3.37
C TRP A 49 10.78 0.38 -1.88
N THR A 50 9.63 0.49 -1.23
CA THR A 50 9.43 0.13 0.17
C THR A 50 8.17 -0.71 0.30
N ILE A 51 7.93 -1.26 1.48
CA ILE A 51 6.71 -2.02 1.75
C ILE A 51 6.10 -1.62 3.09
N VAL A 52 4.80 -1.33 3.06
CA VAL A 52 3.97 -1.20 4.26
C VAL A 52 3.24 -2.52 4.46
N ILE A 53 3.18 -2.98 5.71
CA ILE A 53 2.49 -4.19 6.12
C ILE A 53 1.40 -3.79 7.09
N ALA A 54 0.13 -3.96 6.71
CA ALA A 54 -1.00 -3.72 7.60
C ALA A 54 -1.38 -5.02 8.30
N ASP A 55 -1.36 -5.00 9.63
CA ASP A 55 -2.00 -6.00 10.49
C ASP A 55 -3.38 -5.46 10.87
N VAL A 56 -4.38 -5.83 10.07
CA VAL A 56 -5.74 -5.25 10.11
C VAL A 56 -6.41 -5.52 11.46
N PRO A 57 -6.40 -6.74 12.03
CA PRO A 57 -6.98 -6.98 13.34
C PRO A 57 -6.35 -6.16 14.47
N LYS A 58 -5.06 -5.82 14.36
CA LYS A 58 -4.34 -5.04 15.37
C LYS A 58 -4.32 -3.54 15.09
N ALA A 59 -4.96 -3.07 14.01
CA ALA A 59 -4.89 -1.69 13.54
C ALA A 59 -3.45 -1.13 13.51
N THR A 60 -2.49 -1.97 13.13
CA THR A 60 -1.06 -1.66 13.22
C THR A 60 -0.42 -1.72 11.84
N PHE A 61 0.44 -0.75 11.54
CA PHE A 61 1.29 -0.77 10.36
C PHE A 61 2.75 -1.03 10.73
N TYR A 62 3.37 -1.91 9.97
CA TYR A 62 4.82 -2.06 9.92
C TYR A 62 5.33 -1.48 8.61
N HIS A 63 6.55 -0.98 8.62
CA HIS A 63 7.17 -0.40 7.43
C HIS A 63 8.59 -0.94 7.30
N PHE A 64 8.93 -1.38 6.10
CA PHE A 64 10.28 -1.81 5.75
C PHE A 64 10.83 -0.94 4.62
N ASP A 65 11.98 -0.34 4.89
CA ASP A 65 12.73 0.53 3.99
C ASP A 65 14.21 0.17 4.07
N SER A 66 14.75 -0.38 2.98
CA SER A 66 16.15 -0.80 2.92
C SER A 66 17.15 0.36 2.94
N LEU A 67 16.72 1.60 2.65
CA LEU A 67 17.53 2.80 2.80
C LEU A 67 17.40 3.45 4.17
N ALA A 68 16.54 2.90 5.03
CA ALA A 68 16.24 3.43 6.37
C ALA A 68 15.94 4.95 6.38
N ASN A 69 15.30 5.47 5.34
CA ASN A 69 15.00 6.89 5.23
C ASN A 69 13.76 7.25 6.06
N VAL A 70 13.98 7.39 7.37
CA VAL A 70 12.93 7.61 8.40
C VAL A 70 12.04 8.80 8.08
N SER A 71 12.57 9.82 7.41
CA SER A 71 11.82 11.03 7.07
C SER A 71 10.60 10.76 6.17
N LEU A 72 10.62 9.68 5.38
CA LEU A 72 9.58 9.32 4.41
C LEU A 72 8.64 8.21 4.91
N TRP A 73 8.92 7.58 6.04
CA TRP A 73 8.11 6.44 6.53
C TRP A 73 6.66 6.84 6.79
N LYS A 74 6.44 8.03 7.39
CA LYS A 74 5.08 8.53 7.65
C LYS A 74 4.32 8.81 6.36
N SER A 75 4.98 9.29 5.31
CA SER A 75 4.33 9.51 4.02
C SER A 75 3.93 8.19 3.35
N ASP A 76 4.76 7.16 3.43
CA ASP A 76 4.43 5.86 2.83
C ASP A 76 3.26 5.19 3.55
N VAL A 77 3.24 5.24 4.89
CA VAL A 77 2.10 4.74 5.67
C VAL A 77 0.82 5.50 5.34
N ARG A 78 0.87 6.84 5.19
CA ARG A 78 -0.29 7.63 4.74
C ARG A 78 -0.78 7.21 3.36
N ARG A 79 0.12 6.90 2.43
CA ARG A 79 -0.26 6.42 1.09
C ARG A 79 -0.95 5.06 1.19
N ALA A 80 -0.38 4.13 1.95
CA ALA A 80 -0.95 2.82 2.19
C ALA A 80 -2.32 2.88 2.88
N PHE A 81 -2.55 3.89 3.73
CA PHE A 81 -3.82 4.09 4.42
C PHE A 81 -5.01 4.32 3.46
N HIS A 82 -4.79 4.79 2.22
CA HIS A 82 -5.89 4.93 1.24
C HIS A 82 -6.49 3.60 0.78
N LEU A 83 -5.84 2.47 1.07
CA LEU A 83 -6.34 1.12 0.74
C LEU A 83 -7.19 0.49 1.85
N ILE A 84 -7.28 1.14 3.03
CA ILE A 84 -8.01 0.65 4.22
C ILE A 84 -9.23 1.53 4.45
#